data_AF-A0A7C5JNB3-F1
#
_entry.id   AF-A0A7C5JNB3-F1
#
_cell.length_a   1.000
_cell.length_b   1.000
_cell.length_c   1.000
_cell.angle_alpha   90.00
_cell.angle_beta   90.00
_cell.angle_gamma   90.00
#
_symmetry.space_group_name_H-M   'P 1'
#
loop_
_entity.id
_entity.type
_entity.pdbx_description
1 polymer ?
#
loop_
_entity_poly.entity_id
_entity_poly.type
_entity_poly.pdbx_seq_one_letter_code
_entity_poly.pdbx_strand_id
1 'polypeptide(L)'
;GEKENFYLFNASLTFFKLTRSKLNLDVSTDDPLVKEFYGNFERGFILSDKTFNGQNKKMILKLQSYSFQYPPDPDEYLDTVELKVKSITKDYYNFLLSQIQYNQSQDNPFAEPVNIYSNIKNGYGLFSAEKSQFKTIKIK
;
A
#
# COMPACT_ATOMS: atom_id res chain seq x y z
N GLY A 1 -19.49 -19.25 -8.45
CA GLY A 1 -18.21 -18.68 -8.87
C GLY A 1 -17.38 -18.42 -7.64
N GLU A 2 -16.09 -18.71 -7.67
CA GLU A 2 -15.21 -18.46 -6.52
C GLU A 2 -15.17 -16.96 -6.20
N LYS A 3 -15.11 -16.62 -4.91
CA LYS A 3 -15.15 -15.25 -4.41
C LYS A 3 -13.73 -14.65 -4.45
N GLU A 4 -13.52 -13.67 -5.34
CA GLU A 4 -12.30 -12.87 -5.40
C GLU A 4 -12.21 -11.91 -4.21
N ASN A 5 -11.06 -11.85 -3.55
CA ASN A 5 -10.76 -10.94 -2.45
C ASN A 5 -9.60 -10.00 -2.81
N PHE A 6 -9.62 -8.81 -2.21
CA PHE A 6 -8.70 -7.72 -2.54
C PHE A 6 -7.93 -7.28 -1.30
N TYR A 7 -6.67 -6.94 -1.50
CA TYR A 7 -5.73 -6.64 -0.43
C TYR A 7 -4.96 -5.36 -0.73
N LEU A 8 -4.69 -4.58 0.32
CA LEU A 8 -3.77 -3.45 0.33
C LEU A 8 -2.67 -3.71 1.37
N PHE A 9 -1.42 -3.58 0.95
CA PHE A 9 -0.24 -3.78 1.77
C PHE A 9 0.46 -2.46 2.01
N ASN A 10 0.79 -2.17 3.27
CA ASN A 10 1.59 -1.02 3.67
C ASN A 10 2.64 -1.47 4.70
N ALA A 11 3.71 -0.70 4.85
CA ALA A 11 4.66 -0.88 5.95
C ALA A 11 5.00 0.47 6.58
N SER A 12 5.28 0.43 7.87
CA SER A 12 5.80 1.58 8.61
C SER A 12 6.94 1.16 9.53
N LEU A 13 7.83 2.10 9.81
CA LEU A 13 9.00 1.95 10.65
C LEU A 13 8.85 2.80 11.91
N THR A 14 9.12 2.20 13.07
CA THR A 14 9.09 2.90 14.36
C THR A 14 10.51 3.15 14.86
N PHE A 15 10.75 4.37 15.35
CA PHE A 15 12.04 4.86 15.88
C PHE A 15 11.96 5.30 17.33
N PHE A 16 13.09 5.28 18.05
CA PHE A 16 13.13 5.50 19.50
C PHE A 16 13.71 6.83 20.00
N LYS A 17 14.23 7.72 19.14
CA LYS A 17 15.22 8.72 19.56
C LYS A 17 14.83 9.55 20.81
N LEU A 18 13.57 9.97 20.99
CA LEU A 18 13.07 10.64 22.22
C LEU A 18 11.52 10.54 22.37
N THR A 19 10.81 10.27 21.28
CA THR A 19 9.37 9.97 21.22
C THR A 19 9.17 8.86 20.19
N ARG A 20 8.22 7.93 20.42
CA ARG A 20 7.86 6.94 19.40
C ARG A 20 7.29 7.65 18.19
N SER A 21 8.07 7.74 17.11
CA SER A 21 7.62 8.26 15.82
C SER A 21 7.50 7.13 14.80
N LYS A 22 6.42 7.15 14.01
CA LYS A 22 6.20 6.22 12.90
C LYS A 22 6.47 6.93 11.56
N LEU A 23 7.22 6.27 10.69
CA LEU A 23 7.45 6.70 9.32
C LEU A 23 6.86 5.65 8.37
N ASN A 24 6.11 6.09 7.36
CA ASN A 24 5.69 5.18 6.29
C ASN A 24 6.91 4.76 5.47
N LEU A 25 7.02 3.46 5.21
CA LEU A 25 8.05 2.89 4.34
C LEU A 25 7.47 2.71 2.94
N ASP A 26 8.35 2.83 1.96
CA ASP A 26 8.07 2.37 0.61
C ASP A 26 8.20 0.86 0.61
N VAL A 27 7.17 0.22 0.06
CA VAL A 27 7.07 -1.23 -0.05
C VAL A 27 6.98 -1.57 -1.52
N SER A 28 7.99 -2.26 -2.02
CA SER A 28 8.01 -2.76 -3.38
C SER A 28 8.22 -4.26 -3.41
N THR A 29 7.90 -4.88 -4.55
CA THR A 29 8.09 -6.30 -4.79
C THR A 29 8.28 -6.56 -6.28
N ASP A 30 9.01 -7.62 -6.62
CA ASP A 30 9.25 -8.01 -8.01
C ASP A 30 8.08 -8.85 -8.58
N ASP A 31 6.98 -8.99 -7.83
CA ASP A 31 5.79 -9.73 -8.26
C ASP A 31 5.01 -8.93 -9.32
N PRO A 32 4.90 -9.39 -10.57
CA PRO A 32 4.24 -8.64 -11.64
C PRO A 32 2.71 -8.50 -11.45
N LEU A 33 2.13 -9.23 -10.49
CA LEU A 33 0.69 -9.26 -10.23
C LEU A 33 0.24 -8.17 -9.26
N VAL A 34 1.16 -7.50 -8.58
CA VAL A 34 0.82 -6.37 -7.71
C VAL A 34 0.71 -5.08 -8.50
N LYS A 35 -0.04 -4.11 -7.95
CA LYS A 35 -0.04 -2.73 -8.44
C LYS A 35 0.46 -1.83 -7.33
N GLU A 36 1.62 -1.24 -7.53
CA GLU A 36 2.17 -0.28 -6.60
C GLU A 36 1.34 1.00 -6.59
N PHE A 37 1.14 1.55 -5.40
CA PHE A 37 0.43 2.77 -5.16
C PHE A 37 1.31 3.72 -4.34
N TYR A 38 1.54 4.89 -4.90
CA TYR A 38 2.29 5.98 -4.28
C TYR A 38 1.35 7.16 -4.08
N GLY A 39 0.60 7.15 -2.99
CA GLY A 39 -0.21 8.27 -2.56
C GLY A 39 0.53 9.20 -1.60
N ASN A 40 0.02 10.42 -1.45
CA ASN A 40 0.56 11.39 -0.49
C ASN A 40 0.49 10.91 0.98
N PHE A 41 -0.47 10.03 1.31
CA PHE A 41 -0.72 9.57 2.68
C PHE A 41 -0.59 8.05 2.87
N GLU A 42 -0.64 7.26 1.79
CA GLU A 42 -0.46 5.81 1.83
C GLU A 42 0.49 5.38 0.70
N ARG A 43 1.51 4.59 1.04
CA ARG A 43 2.44 3.95 0.10
C ARG A 43 2.36 2.44 0.27
N GLY A 44 2.43 1.71 -0.84
CA GLY A 44 2.32 0.26 -0.79
C GLY A 44 1.91 -0.34 -2.11
N PHE A 45 1.24 -1.49 -2.06
CA PHE A 45 0.69 -2.12 -3.25
C PHE A 45 -0.65 -2.78 -2.98
N ILE A 46 -1.47 -2.87 -4.02
CA ILE A 46 -2.73 -3.59 -4.03
C ILE A 46 -2.60 -4.90 -4.80
N LEU A 47 -3.37 -5.90 -4.39
CA LEU A 47 -3.35 -7.24 -4.96
C LEU A 47 -4.75 -7.87 -4.92
N SER A 48 -5.12 -8.53 -6.00
CA SER A 48 -6.26 -9.46 -6.05
C SER A 48 -5.78 -10.89 -5.83
N ASP A 49 -6.56 -11.69 -5.08
CA ASP A 49 -6.30 -13.12 -4.91
C ASP A 49 -6.70 -14.00 -6.08
N LYS A 50 -7.23 -13.44 -7.17
CA LYS A 50 -7.63 -14.20 -8.36
C LYS A 50 -6.54 -15.15 -8.88
N THR A 51 -5.27 -14.83 -8.63
CA THR A 51 -4.10 -15.61 -9.09
C THR A 51 -3.59 -16.66 -8.09
N PHE A 52 -4.05 -16.63 -6.83
CA PHE A 52 -3.63 -17.57 -5.79
C PHE A 52 -4.79 -18.08 -4.93
N ASN A 53 -6.03 -17.82 -5.31
CA ASN A 53 -7.26 -18.07 -4.57
C ASN A 53 -7.27 -19.42 -3.81
N GLY A 54 -7.30 -19.36 -2.48
CA GLY A 54 -7.28 -20.54 -1.59
C GLY A 54 -5.91 -21.20 -1.39
N GLN A 55 -4.87 -20.74 -2.09
CA GLN A 55 -3.49 -21.24 -2.00
C GLN A 55 -2.59 -20.24 -1.26
N ASN A 56 -1.49 -20.76 -0.72
CA ASN A 56 -0.49 -19.93 -0.07
C ASN A 56 0.36 -19.19 -1.11
N LYS A 57 0.41 -17.87 -1.02
CA LYS A 57 1.30 -17.03 -1.83
C LYS A 57 2.47 -16.52 -0.98
N LYS A 58 3.70 -16.83 -1.41
CA LYS A 58 4.93 -16.26 -0.85
C LYS A 58 5.27 -14.97 -1.60
N MET A 59 5.53 -13.89 -0.87
CA MET A 59 5.98 -12.62 -1.43
C MET A 59 7.30 -12.19 -0.77
N ILE A 60 8.18 -11.59 -1.57
CA ILE A 60 9.41 -10.96 -1.09
C ILE A 60 9.19 -9.45 -1.15
N LEU A 61 9.28 -8.79 0.00
CA LEU A 61 9.08 -7.35 0.13
C LEU A 61 10.43 -6.66 0.28
N LYS A 62 10.62 -5.60 -0.49
CA LYS A 62 11.74 -4.65 -0.32
C LYS A 62 11.18 -3.43 0.40
N LEU A 63 11.81 -3.06 1.52
CA LEU A 63 11.39 -1.95 2.35
C LEU A 63 12.43 -0.85 2.28
N GLN A 64 12.02 0.36 1.91
CA GLN A 64 12.90 1.51 1.79
C GLN A 64 12.31 2.74 2.50
N SER A 65 13.16 3.52 3.13
CA SER A 65 12.80 4.83 3.70
C SER A 65 13.50 5.92 2.89
N TYR A 66 12.74 6.94 2.47
CA TYR A 66 13.28 8.11 1.79
C TYR A 66 13.79 9.19 2.75
N SER A 67 13.46 9.10 4.04
CA SER A 67 13.73 10.17 5.01
C SER A 67 15.12 10.13 5.65
N PHE A 68 15.93 9.11 5.35
CA PHE A 68 17.33 9.07 5.82
C PHE A 68 18.25 9.81 4.84
N GLN A 69 18.22 11.14 4.86
CA GLN A 69 19.21 11.96 4.13
C GLN A 69 20.61 11.96 4.77
N TYR A 70 20.75 11.38 5.96
CA TYR A 70 22.02 11.06 6.63
C TYR A 70 21.87 9.63 7.17
N PRO A 71 22.94 8.84 7.31
CA PRO A 71 22.85 7.58 8.03
C PRO A 71 23.01 7.85 9.53
N PRO A 72 21.94 7.96 10.33
CA PRO A 72 22.04 7.58 11.72
C PRO A 72 22.32 6.07 11.74
N ASP A 73 23.22 5.59 12.60
CA ASP A 73 23.52 4.17 12.71
C ASP A 73 22.22 3.37 12.85
N PRO A 74 21.79 2.58 11.85
CA PRO A 74 20.48 1.91 11.86
C PRO A 74 20.27 1.11 13.15
N ASP A 75 21.38 0.61 13.69
CA ASP A 75 21.47 -0.19 14.90
C ASP A 75 21.15 0.56 16.19
N GLU A 76 21.17 1.90 16.19
CA GLU A 76 20.94 2.76 17.35
C GLU A 76 19.51 3.36 17.36
N TYR A 77 18.81 3.37 16.22
CA TYR A 77 17.54 4.12 16.09
C TYR A 77 16.33 3.30 15.62
N LEU A 78 16.56 2.14 14.98
CA LEU A 78 15.48 1.25 14.52
C LEU A 78 15.03 0.34 15.65
N ASP A 79 13.73 0.18 15.83
CA ASP A 79 13.17 -0.80 16.77
C ASP A 79 12.30 -1.82 16.05
N THR A 80 11.27 -1.35 15.35
CA THR A 80 10.26 -2.25 14.79
C THR A 80 9.76 -1.81 13.42
N VAL A 81 9.62 -2.80 12.53
CA VAL A 81 8.81 -2.68 11.31
C VAL A 81 7.42 -3.21 11.62
N GLU A 82 6.40 -2.41 11.31
CA GLU A 82 5.01 -2.82 11.34
C GLU A 82 4.53 -3.00 9.90
N LEU A 83 4.26 -4.25 9.52
CA LEU A 83 3.58 -4.59 8.29
C LEU A 83 2.08 -4.53 8.52
N LYS A 84 1.35 -3.84 7.64
CA LYS A 84 -0.11 -3.76 7.65
C LYS A 84 -0.65 -4.40 6.39
N VAL A 85 -1.51 -5.39 6.55
CA VAL A 85 -2.28 -6.00 5.46
C VAL A 85 -3.74 -5.67 5.70
N LYS A 86 -4.38 -5.05 4.72
CA LYS A 86 -5.79 -4.72 4.73
C LYS A 86 -6.53 -5.63 3.76
N SER A 87 -7.57 -6.31 4.21
CA SER A 87 -8.60 -6.85 3.32
C SER A 87 -9.57 -5.73 3.01
N ILE A 88 -9.72 -5.40 1.73
CA ILE A 88 -10.51 -4.25 1.27
C ILE A 88 -11.67 -4.71 0.40
N THR A 89 -12.72 -3.88 0.29
CA THR A 89 -13.79 -4.14 -0.66
C THR A 89 -13.30 -3.97 -2.10
N LYS A 90 -14.04 -4.57 -3.05
CA LYS A 90 -13.84 -4.36 -4.48
C LYS A 90 -13.94 -2.87 -4.86
N ASP A 91 -14.86 -2.14 -4.25
CA ASP A 91 -15.04 -0.70 -4.49
C ASP A 91 -13.79 0.08 -4.12
N TYR A 92 -13.17 -0.23 -2.98
CA TYR A 92 -11.92 0.44 -2.60
C TYR A 92 -10.75 0.04 -3.49
N TYR A 93 -10.66 -1.23 -3.88
CA TYR A 93 -9.65 -1.68 -4.84
C TYR A 93 -9.77 -0.95 -6.18
N ASN A 94 -10.99 -0.80 -6.72
CA ASN A 94 -11.24 -0.06 -7.96
C ASN A 94 -10.92 1.43 -7.83
N PHE A 95 -11.21 2.02 -6.67
CA PHE A 95 -10.80 3.39 -6.36
C PHE A 95 -9.29 3.57 -6.42
N LEU A 96 -8.55 2.73 -5.70
CA LEU A 96 -7.08 2.77 -5.71
C LEU A 96 -6.52 2.55 -7.12
N LEU A 97 -7.07 1.59 -7.88
CA LEU A 97 -6.69 1.40 -9.29
C LEU A 97 -6.91 2.65 -10.14
N SER A 98 -8.07 3.30 -10.02
CA SER A 98 -8.35 4.53 -10.77
C SER A 98 -7.42 5.68 -10.39
N GLN A 99 -7.02 5.76 -9.11
CA GLN A 99 -6.01 6.71 -8.65
C GLN A 99 -4.62 6.41 -9.22
N ILE A 100 -4.21 5.14 -9.26
CA ILE A 100 -2.94 4.73 -9.89
C ILE A 100 -2.93 5.16 -11.36
N GLN A 101 -4.01 4.88 -12.10
CA GLN A 101 -4.14 5.26 -13.51
C GLN A 101 -4.12 6.78 -13.70
N TYR A 102 -4.84 7.51 -12.85
CA TYR A 102 -4.85 8.97 -12.87
C TYR A 102 -3.45 9.53 -12.66
N ASN A 103 -2.73 9.07 -11.63
CA ASN A 103 -1.36 9.50 -11.36
C ASN A 103 -0.42 9.20 -12.54
N GLN A 104 -0.56 8.03 -13.18
CA GLN A 104 0.22 7.65 -14.36
C GLN A 104 -0.10 8.51 -15.60
N SER A 105 -1.28 9.14 -15.65
CA SER A 105 -1.70 10.01 -16.75
C SER A 105 -1.27 11.47 -16.60
N GLN A 106 -0.97 11.94 -15.38
CA GLN A 106 -0.81 13.38 -15.09
C GLN A 106 0.31 14.06 -15.91
N ASP A 107 1.41 13.36 -16.17
CA ASP A 107 2.56 13.91 -16.90
C ASP A 107 2.55 13.55 -18.39
N ASN A 108 1.45 13.01 -18.91
CA ASN A 108 1.32 12.62 -20.32
C ASN A 108 0.36 13.57 -21.06
N PRO A 109 0.87 14.47 -21.93
CA PRO A 109 0.03 15.46 -22.64
C PRO A 109 -0.91 14.84 -23.69
N PHE A 110 -0.79 13.54 -23.95
CA PHE A 110 -1.67 12.79 -24.84
C PHE A 110 -2.58 11.81 -24.11
N ALA A 111 -2.55 11.76 -22.78
CA ALA A 111 -3.43 10.89 -22.02
C ALA A 111 -4.86 11.41 -22.02
N GLU A 112 -5.81 10.50 -22.25
CA GLU A 112 -7.22 10.80 -22.03
C GLU A 112 -7.49 11.04 -20.54
N PRO A 113 -8.49 11.87 -20.18
CA PRO A 113 -8.88 12.08 -18.80
C PRO A 113 -9.25 10.75 -18.10
N VAL A 114 -8.58 10.46 -16.99
CA VAL A 114 -8.91 9.29 -16.16
C VAL A 114 -9.99 9.65 -15.15
N ASN A 115 -11.13 8.96 -15.24
CA ASN A 115 -12.20 9.08 -14.26
C ASN A 115 -11.83 8.33 -12.97
N ILE A 116 -11.79 9.05 -11.85
CA ILE A 116 -11.67 8.43 -10.53
C ILE A 116 -12.97 7.70 -10.19
N TYR A 117 -12.84 6.46 -9.74
CA TYR A 117 -13.99 5.63 -9.35
C TYR A 117 -14.78 6.29 -8.20
N SER A 118 -16.11 6.16 -8.23
CA SER A 118 -17.01 6.60 -7.16
C SER A 118 -18.14 5.59 -7.03
N ASN A 119 -18.52 5.24 -5.81
CA ASN A 119 -19.73 4.44 -5.55
C ASN A 119 -20.86 5.25 -4.90
N ILE A 120 -20.68 6.57 -4.78
CA ILE A 120 -21.72 7.49 -4.32
C ILE A 120 -22.59 7.90 -5.51
N LYS A 121 -23.90 7.65 -5.41
CA LYS A 121 -24.87 8.08 -6.43
C LYS A 121 -25.14 9.58 -6.30
N ASN A 122 -25.21 10.27 -7.44
CA ASN A 122 -25.43 11.72 -7.53
C ASN A 122 -24.35 12.55 -6.79
N GLY A 123 -23.12 12.06 -6.75
CA GLY A 123 -22.00 12.76 -6.12
C GLY A 123 -20.66 12.07 -6.35
N TYR A 124 -19.62 12.61 -5.73
CA TYR A 124 -18.27 12.06 -5.76
C TYR A 124 -17.89 11.54 -4.39
N GLY A 125 -17.30 10.36 -4.35
CA GLY A 125 -16.70 9.81 -3.14
C GLY A 125 -16.65 8.30 -3.15
N LEU A 126 -16.13 7.77 -2.06
CA LEU A 126 -16.05 6.35 -1.83
C LEU A 126 -16.61 6.04 -0.45
N PHE A 127 -17.58 5.15 -0.40
CA PHE A 127 -17.96 4.45 0.82
C PHE A 127 -17.39 3.04 0.79
N SER A 128 -16.59 2.65 1.78
CA SER A 128 -16.01 1.31 1.85
C SER A 128 -15.72 0.89 3.29
N ALA A 129 -15.51 -0.41 3.50
CA ALA A 129 -14.96 -0.99 4.71
C ALA A 129 -13.59 -1.63 4.43
N GLU A 130 -12.77 -1.74 5.46
CA GLU A 130 -11.54 -2.53 5.44
C GLU A 130 -11.38 -3.30 6.75
N LYS A 131 -10.74 -4.46 6.69
CA LYS A 131 -10.21 -5.16 7.86
C LYS A 131 -8.70 -5.06 7.82
N SER A 132 -8.12 -4.47 8.86
CA SER A 132 -6.67 -4.37 9.01
C SER A 132 -6.11 -5.50 9.89
N GLN A 133 -4.98 -6.06 9.48
CA GLN A 133 -4.14 -6.93 10.29
C GLN A 133 -2.72 -6.37 10.32
N PHE A 134 -2.10 -6.43 11.48
CA PHE A 134 -0.76 -5.89 11.71
C PHE A 134 0.20 -7.01 12.12
N LYS A 135 1.42 -6.93 11.63
CA LYS A 135 2.53 -7.78 12.06
C LYS A 135 3.72 -6.90 12.37
N THR A 136 4.14 -6.92 13.63
CA THR A 136 5.35 -6.24 14.09
C THR A 136 6.54 -7.19 14.03
N ILE A 137 7.64 -6.70 13.48
CA ILE A 137 8.93 -7.38 13.39
C ILE A 137 9.94 -6.50 14.09
N LYS A 138 10.63 -7.04 15.09
CA LYS A 138 11.75 -6.34 15.72
C LYS A 138 12.97 -6.36 14.82
N ILE A 139 13.59 -5.21 14.67
CA ILE A 139 14.91 -5.06 14.08
C ILE A 139 15.86 -5.04 15.29
N LYS A 140 16.22 -6.24 15.78
CA LYS A 140 16.93 -6.57 17.05
C LYS A 140 16.05 -7.05 18.21
#